data_AF-A0A0G0H704-F1
#
_entry.id   AF-A0A0G0H704-F1
#
_cell.length_a   1.000
_cell.length_b   1.000
_cell.length_c   1.000
_cell.angle_alpha   90.00
_cell.angle_beta   90.00
_cell.angle_gamma   90.00
#
_symmetry.space_group_name_H-M   'P 1'
#
loop_
_entity.id
_entity.type
_entity.pdbx_description
1 polymer ?
#
loop_
_entity_poly.entity_id
_entity_poly.type
_entity_poly.pdbx_seq_one_letter_code
_entity_poly.pdbx_strand_id
1 'polypeptide(L)'
;MNKFYITTAIPYVNGMPHIGHTLEYFQADVIRRYHELLGDETLLLSGADENALKNVQAAEKEGLSIDKYLDKYSKIWKEIYDLVGVHLDVFQRGSDQEKHWPGVQKLWKLCLEAGDIYKKTYEGLYCVGCESFKTNPTLFR
;
A
#
# COMPACT_ATOMS: atom_id res chain seq x y z
N MET A 1 -29.54 6.81 7.38
CA MET A 1 -28.54 5.76 7.14
C MET A 1 -27.52 6.35 6.18
N ASN A 2 -26.38 6.83 6.70
CA ASN A 2 -25.32 7.39 5.86
C ASN A 2 -24.34 6.28 5.49
N LYS A 3 -23.48 6.56 4.51
CA LYS A 3 -22.36 5.68 4.16
C LYS A 3 -21.09 6.21 4.81
N PHE A 4 -20.31 5.33 5.43
CA PHE A 4 -19.05 5.68 6.06
C PHE A 4 -17.93 4.79 5.51
N TYR A 5 -16.94 5.41 4.88
CA TYR A 5 -15.80 4.71 4.29
C TYR A 5 -14.53 5.08 5.05
N ILE A 6 -13.83 4.07 5.54
CA ILE A 6 -12.59 4.21 6.29
C ILE A 6 -11.51 3.30 5.72
N THR A 7 -10.27 3.77 5.75
CA THR A 7 -9.11 3.04 5.26
C THR A 7 -7.99 3.04 6.28
N THR A 8 -7.15 2.00 6.25
CA THR A 8 -5.81 2.05 6.87
C THR A 8 -4.74 2.19 5.80
N ALA A 9 -3.52 2.54 6.22
CA ALA A 9 -2.37 2.41 5.35
C ALA A 9 -2.24 0.98 4.83
N ILE A 10 -1.90 0.85 3.55
CA ILE A 10 -1.55 -0.45 2.98
C ILE A 10 -0.09 -0.77 3.34
N PRO A 11 0.21 -1.90 3.99
CA PRO A 11 1.57 -2.28 4.34
C PRO A 11 2.42 -2.58 3.10
N TYR A 12 3.70 -2.20 3.16
CA TYR A 12 4.72 -2.77 2.28
C TYR A 12 4.90 -4.26 2.59
N VAL A 13 4.76 -5.12 1.59
CA VAL A 13 4.82 -6.57 1.78
C VAL A 13 6.24 -7.16 1.68
N ASN A 14 7.27 -6.34 1.92
CA ASN A 14 8.69 -6.75 1.90
C ASN A 14 9.17 -7.40 3.21
N GLY A 15 8.27 -7.67 4.15
CA GLY A 15 8.59 -8.20 5.47
C GLY A 15 7.37 -8.62 6.27
N MET A 16 7.62 -9.13 7.49
CA MET A 16 6.60 -9.61 8.40
C MET A 16 5.92 -8.46 9.18
N PRO A 17 4.62 -8.59 9.50
CA PRO A 17 3.95 -7.63 10.37
C PRO A 17 4.56 -7.62 11.77
N HIS A 18 4.72 -6.42 12.34
CA HIS A 18 5.02 -6.21 13.76
C HIS A 18 3.88 -5.49 14.50
N ILE A 19 3.92 -5.50 15.84
CA ILE A 19 2.89 -4.91 16.71
C ILE A 19 2.57 -3.44 16.42
N GLY A 20 3.54 -2.65 15.95
CA GLY A 20 3.29 -1.26 15.56
C GLY A 20 2.16 -1.07 14.53
N HIS A 21 1.96 -2.03 13.61
CA HIS A 21 0.89 -1.95 12.61
C HIS A 21 -0.50 -2.17 13.22
N THR A 22 -0.60 -2.99 14.27
CA THR A 22 -1.89 -3.37 14.82
C THR A 22 -2.61 -2.19 15.48
N LEU A 23 -1.86 -1.18 15.94
CA LEU A 23 -2.42 0.05 16.51
C LEU A 23 -3.39 0.74 15.54
N GLU A 24 -2.97 0.94 14.28
CA GLU A 24 -3.80 1.58 13.27
C GLU A 24 -5.04 0.72 12.96
N TYR A 25 -4.87 -0.60 12.91
CA TYR A 25 -5.95 -1.52 12.57
C TYR A 25 -7.04 -1.50 13.64
N PHE A 26 -6.65 -1.48 14.93
CA PHE A 26 -7.58 -1.32 16.03
C PHE A 26 -8.29 0.04 16.02
N GLN A 27 -7.56 1.12 15.76
CA GLN A 27 -8.15 2.45 15.69
C GLN A 27 -9.21 2.52 14.59
N ALA A 28 -8.92 1.99 13.40
CA ALA A 28 -9.86 1.97 12.30
C ALA A 28 -11.09 1.09 12.60
N ASP A 29 -10.92 -0.08 13.21
CA ASP A 29 -12.03 -0.96 13.59
C ASP A 29 -12.92 -0.34 14.68
N VAL A 30 -12.34 0.34 15.67
CA VAL A 30 -13.10 1.07 16.71
C VAL A 30 -13.94 2.18 16.08
N ILE A 31 -13.37 2.96 15.16
CA ILE A 31 -14.10 4.01 14.44
C ILE A 31 -15.22 3.39 13.59
N ARG A 32 -14.95 2.30 12.86
CA ARG A 32 -15.97 1.58 12.08
C ARG A 32 -17.13 1.16 12.96
N ARG A 33 -16.86 0.45 14.06
CA ARG A 33 -17.89 -0.04 14.99
C ARG A 33 -18.71 1.10 15.60
N TYR A 34 -18.09 2.24 15.87
CA TYR A 34 -18.81 3.42 16.32
C TYR A 34 -19.84 3.88 15.27
N HIS A 35 -19.46 3.93 14.00
CA HIS A 35 -20.38 4.27 12.90
C HIS A 35 -21.47 3.21 12.70
N GLU A 36 -21.16 1.92 12.82
CA GLU A 36 -22.16 0.84 12.81
C GLU A 36 -23.21 1.04 13.93
N LEU A 37 -22.77 1.42 15.14
CA LEU A 37 -23.67 1.70 16.27
C LEU A 37 -24.56 2.93 16.04
N LEU A 38 -24.11 3.90 15.23
CA LEU A 38 -24.92 5.04 14.79
C LEU A 38 -25.92 4.66 13.67
N GLY A 39 -25.84 3.44 13.14
CA GLY A 39 -26.67 2.95 12.05
C GLY A 39 -26.20 3.40 10.67
N ASP A 40 -24.90 3.69 10.50
CA ASP A 40 -24.29 3.93 9.19
C ASP A 40 -23.93 2.61 8.49
N GLU A 41 -23.98 2.61 7.15
CA GLU A 41 -23.44 1.55 6.31
C GLU A 41 -21.93 1.77 6.17
N THR A 42 -21.12 0.91 6.80
CA THR A 42 -19.67 1.08 6.86
C THR A 42 -18.91 0.23 5.86
N LEU A 43 -17.77 0.71 5.38
CA LEU A 43 -16.79 -0.07 4.63
C LEU A 43 -15.38 0.25 5.14
N LEU A 44 -14.64 -0.78 5.56
CA LEU A 44 -13.24 -0.71 5.96
C LEU A 44 -12.35 -1.41 4.91
N LEU A 45 -11.50 -0.62 4.27
CA LEU A 45 -10.54 -1.10 3.26
C LEU A 45 -9.10 -0.98 3.75
N SER A 46 -8.33 -2.01 3.48
CA SER A 46 -6.86 -1.94 3.46
C SER A 46 -6.35 -2.74 2.27
N GLY A 47 -5.10 -3.19 2.30
CA GLY A 47 -4.48 -3.80 1.15
C GLY A 47 -3.02 -4.18 1.34
N ALA A 48 -2.32 -4.27 0.21
CA ALA A 48 -0.90 -4.58 0.14
C ALA A 48 -0.24 -3.67 -0.89
N ASP A 49 0.82 -2.96 -0.47
CA ASP A 49 1.69 -2.26 -1.40
C ASP A 49 2.73 -3.22 -1.98
N GLU A 50 2.51 -3.58 -3.24
CA GLU A 50 3.25 -4.63 -3.93
C GLU A 50 4.22 -4.08 -4.98
N ASN A 51 4.12 -2.79 -5.33
CA ASN A 51 4.84 -2.19 -6.45
C ASN A 51 6.14 -1.48 -5.99
N ALA A 52 7.05 -2.22 -5.36
CA ALA A 52 8.30 -1.68 -4.84
C ALA A 52 9.53 -2.50 -5.24
N LEU A 53 10.65 -1.83 -5.52
CA LEU A 53 11.95 -2.48 -5.80
C LEU A 53 12.40 -3.37 -4.62
N LYS A 54 12.09 -2.94 -3.39
CA LYS A 54 12.39 -3.72 -2.18
C LYS A 54 11.70 -5.09 -2.17
N ASN A 55 10.52 -5.23 -2.77
CA ASN A 55 9.84 -6.53 -2.92
C ASN A 55 10.62 -7.45 -3.86
N VAL A 56 11.11 -6.91 -4.99
CA VAL A 56 11.94 -7.66 -5.95
C VAL A 56 13.22 -8.17 -5.29
N GLN A 57 13.93 -7.29 -4.59
CA GLN A 57 15.16 -7.65 -3.87
C GLN A 57 14.92 -8.69 -2.77
N ALA A 58 13.78 -8.61 -2.07
CA ALA A 58 13.43 -9.58 -1.05
C ALA A 58 13.04 -10.95 -1.64
N ALA A 59 12.32 -10.96 -2.77
CA ALA A 59 12.00 -12.18 -3.51
C ALA A 59 13.26 -12.91 -3.99
N GLU A 60 14.23 -12.17 -4.56
CA GLU A 60 15.52 -12.72 -4.98
C GLU A 60 16.30 -13.34 -3.82
N LYS A 61 16.33 -12.69 -2.66
CA LYS A 61 16.99 -13.21 -1.45
C LYS A 61 16.34 -14.50 -0.93
N GLU A 62 15.03 -14.65 -1.09
CA GLU A 62 14.29 -15.88 -0.73
C GLU A 62 14.30 -16.94 -1.84
N GLY A 63 14.87 -16.65 -3.01
CA GLY A 63 14.85 -17.56 -4.15
C GLY A 63 13.45 -17.80 -4.72
N LEU A 64 12.56 -16.82 -4.59
CA LEU A 64 11.18 -16.88 -5.09
C LEU A 64 10.99 -15.98 -6.31
N SER A 65 10.04 -16.33 -7.18
CA SER A 65 9.54 -15.37 -8.18
C SER A 65 8.76 -14.26 -7.49
N ILE A 66 8.73 -13.07 -8.08
CA ILE A 66 8.04 -11.92 -7.50
C ILE A 66 6.57 -12.22 -7.22
N ASP A 67 5.85 -12.86 -8.14
CA ASP A 67 4.42 -13.19 -7.95
C ASP A 67 4.20 -14.10 -6.73
N LYS A 68 5.04 -15.14 -6.57
CA LYS A 68 4.96 -16.05 -5.42
C LYS A 68 5.30 -15.35 -4.10
N TYR A 69 6.27 -14.43 -4.13
CA TYR A 69 6.64 -13.64 -2.98
C TYR A 69 5.47 -12.72 -2.55
N LEU A 70 4.89 -11.98 -3.49
CA LEU A 70 3.75 -11.11 -3.23
C LEU A 70 2.54 -11.90 -2.74
N ASP A 71 2.20 -13.03 -3.36
CA ASP A 71 1.09 -13.88 -2.93
C ASP A 71 1.27 -14.39 -1.49
N LYS A 72 2.49 -14.84 -1.15
CA LYS A 72 2.83 -15.31 0.20
C LYS A 72 2.67 -14.18 1.23
N TYR A 73 3.29 -13.03 1.00
CA TYR A 73 3.33 -11.98 2.00
C TYR A 73 2.00 -11.21 2.09
N SER A 74 1.33 -10.94 0.98
CA SER A 74 -0.01 -10.35 0.99
C SER A 74 -1.04 -11.22 1.72
N LYS A 75 -0.90 -12.55 1.63
CA LYS A 75 -1.72 -13.48 2.45
C LYS A 75 -1.43 -13.32 3.94
N ILE A 76 -0.16 -13.32 4.35
CA ILE A 76 0.24 -13.12 5.76
C ILE A 76 -0.30 -11.79 6.30
N TRP A 77 -0.18 -10.72 5.51
CA TRP A 77 -0.68 -9.39 5.85
C TRP A 77 -2.21 -9.26 5.85
N LYS A 78 -2.93 -10.12 5.14
CA LYS A 78 -4.37 -10.21 5.27
C LYS A 78 -4.76 -10.94 6.56
N GLU A 79 -4.09 -12.06 6.86
CA GLU A 79 -4.39 -12.92 8.01
C GLU A 79 -4.12 -12.23 9.37
N ILE A 80 -3.22 -11.25 9.44
CA ILE A 80 -2.96 -10.52 10.70
C ILE A 80 -4.18 -9.72 11.17
N TYR A 81 -5.00 -9.21 10.26
CA TYR A 81 -6.23 -8.49 10.62
C TYR A 81 -7.18 -9.42 11.39
N ASP A 82 -7.46 -10.60 10.83
CA ASP A 82 -8.30 -11.60 11.48
C ASP A 82 -7.69 -12.09 12.80
N LEU A 83 -6.36 -12.26 12.87
CA LEU A 83 -5.65 -12.66 14.09
C LEU A 83 -5.86 -11.66 15.25
N VAL A 84 -5.95 -10.37 14.95
CA VAL A 84 -6.16 -9.33 15.96
C VAL A 84 -7.64 -8.99 16.17
N GLY A 85 -8.57 -9.73 15.56
CA GLY A 85 -10.01 -9.52 15.69
C GLY A 85 -10.53 -8.30 14.94
N VAL A 86 -9.78 -7.81 13.95
CA VAL A 86 -10.19 -6.74 13.04
C VAL A 86 -10.58 -7.37 11.70
N HIS A 87 -11.78 -7.09 11.23
CA HIS A 87 -12.24 -7.64 9.95
C HIS A 87 -12.22 -6.56 8.87
N LEU A 88 -11.60 -6.85 7.72
CA LEU A 88 -11.64 -5.97 6.56
C LEU A 88 -12.78 -6.37 5.63
N ASP A 89 -13.47 -5.38 5.07
CA ASP A 89 -14.43 -5.61 3.99
C ASP A 89 -13.71 -5.82 2.66
N VAL A 90 -12.62 -5.07 2.46
CA VAL A 90 -11.81 -5.13 1.24
C VAL A 90 -10.33 -5.17 1.58
N PHE A 91 -9.62 -6.13 0.99
CA PHE A 91 -8.16 -6.17 0.96
C PHE A 91 -7.72 -6.01 -0.50
N GLN A 92 -7.31 -4.79 -0.87
CA GLN A 92 -6.94 -4.44 -2.24
C GLN A 92 -5.43 -4.58 -2.47
N ARG A 93 -5.06 -5.40 -3.45
CA ARG A 93 -3.66 -5.61 -3.84
C ARG A 93 -3.22 -4.57 -4.87
N GLY A 94 -2.00 -4.03 -4.72
CA GLY A 94 -1.41 -3.11 -5.69
C GLY A 94 -1.08 -3.74 -7.05
N SER A 95 -0.91 -5.07 -7.11
CA SER A 95 -0.71 -5.81 -8.37
C SER A 95 -2.01 -6.17 -9.11
N ASP A 96 -3.18 -5.84 -8.56
CA ASP A 96 -4.48 -6.21 -9.13
C ASP A 96 -4.76 -5.45 -10.44
N GLN A 97 -4.72 -6.19 -11.55
CA GLN A 97 -4.91 -5.65 -12.90
C GLN A 97 -6.38 -5.34 -13.23
N GLU A 98 -7.33 -5.96 -12.53
CA GLU A 98 -8.76 -5.80 -12.81
C GLU A 98 -9.35 -4.61 -12.03
N LYS A 99 -8.89 -4.41 -10.79
CA LYS A 99 -9.46 -3.39 -9.88
C LYS A 99 -8.56 -2.18 -9.66
N HIS A 100 -7.26 -2.39 -9.42
CA HIS A 100 -6.36 -1.31 -9.03
C HIS A 100 -5.78 -0.56 -10.25
N TRP A 101 -5.21 -1.31 -11.20
CA TRP A 101 -4.53 -0.73 -12.36
C TRP A 101 -5.40 0.23 -13.18
N PRO A 102 -6.68 -0.07 -13.48
CA PRO A 102 -7.52 0.85 -14.23
C PRO A 102 -7.71 2.19 -13.50
N GLY A 103 -7.78 2.17 -12.17
CA GLY A 103 -7.86 3.38 -11.34
C GLY A 103 -6.61 4.24 -11.43
N VAL A 104 -5.43 3.62 -11.30
CA VAL A 104 -4.13 4.31 -11.40
C VAL A 104 -3.92 4.90 -12.80
N GLN A 105 -4.20 4.12 -13.85
CA GLN A 105 -4.08 4.58 -15.24
C GLN A 105 -5.03 5.75 -15.53
N LYS A 106 -6.26 5.71 -15.01
CA LYS A 106 -7.22 6.81 -15.12
C LYS A 106 -6.72 8.06 -14.42
N LEU A 107 -6.23 7.96 -13.19
CA LEU A 107 -5.67 9.10 -12.45
C LEU A 107 -4.47 9.70 -13.20
N TRP A 108 -3.54 8.87 -13.64
CA TRP A 108 -2.37 9.31 -14.42
C TRP A 108 -2.79 10.09 -15.67
N LYS A 109 -3.77 9.56 -16.43
CA LYS A 109 -4.28 10.19 -17.64
C LYS A 109 -4.90 11.56 -17.35
N LEU A 110 -5.70 11.67 -16.29
CA LEU A 110 -6.30 12.94 -15.89
C LEU A 110 -5.24 13.98 -15.53
N CYS A 111 -4.21 13.61 -14.76
CA CYS A 111 -3.10 14.51 -14.43
C CYS A 111 -2.31 14.94 -15.67
N LEU A 112 -2.10 14.04 -16.63
CA LEU A 112 -1.43 14.36 -17.89
C LEU A 112 -2.27 15.33 -18.74
N GLU A 113 -3.58 15.09 -18.85
CA GLU A 113 -4.50 15.94 -19.61
C GLU A 113 -4.70 17.32 -18.98
N ALA A 114 -4.61 17.42 -17.65
CA ALA A 114 -4.63 18.69 -16.92
C ALA A 114 -3.32 19.49 -17.03
N GLY A 115 -2.24 18.88 -17.52
CA GLY A 115 -0.91 19.50 -17.61
C GLY A 115 -0.09 19.45 -16.33
N ASP A 116 -0.51 18.66 -15.32
CA ASP A 116 0.19 18.50 -14.04
C ASP A 116 1.42 17.59 -14.14
N ILE A 117 1.46 16.73 -15.17
CA ILE A 117 2.59 15.85 -15.48
C ILE A 117 3.25 16.32 -16.78
N TYR A 118 4.57 16.46 -16.75
CA TYR A 118 5.37 16.74 -17.93
C TYR A 118 6.60 15.83 -17.99
N LYS A 119 7.10 15.60 -19.20
CA LYS A 119 8.32 14.82 -19.43
C LYS A 119 9.49 15.76 -19.62
N LYS A 120 10.57 15.55 -18.86
CA LYS A 120 11.84 16.25 -19.00
C LYS A 120 13.00 15.32 -18.68
N THR A 121 14.13 15.51 -19.34
CA THR A 121 15.38 14.83 -18.97
C THR A 121 15.90 15.41 -17.66
N TYR A 122 16.23 14.54 -16.73
CA TYR A 122 16.86 14.89 -15.46
C TYR A 122 18.21 14.20 -15.36
N GLU A 123 19.24 14.95 -14.98
CA GLU A 123 20.57 14.44 -14.64
C GLU A 123 20.92 14.91 -13.23
N GLY A 124 21.41 14.00 -12.41
CA GLY A 124 21.81 14.31 -11.04
C GLY A 124 22.15 13.06 -10.26
N LEU A 125 22.59 13.25 -9.02
CA LEU A 125 22.94 12.14 -8.14
C LEU A 125 21.66 11.43 -7.67
N TYR A 126 21.69 10.10 -7.70
CA TYR A 126 20.58 9.26 -7.24
C TYR A 126 21.08 8.25 -6.21
N CYS A 127 20.49 8.28 -5.02
CA CYS A 127 20.73 7.26 -3.99
C CYS A 127 19.73 6.13 -4.17
N VAL A 128 20.19 4.97 -4.66
CA VAL A 128 19.32 3.79 -4.89
C VAL A 128 18.67 3.32 -3.59
N GLY A 129 19.43 3.22 -2.50
CA GLY A 129 18.90 2.79 -1.20
C GLY A 129 17.89 3.77 -0.58
N CYS A 130 17.96 5.05 -0.96
CA CYS A 130 17.05 6.09 -0.49
C CYS A 130 15.85 6.29 -1.43
N GLU A 131 15.86 5.67 -2.62
CA GLU A 131 14.90 5.88 -3.70
C GLU A 131 14.67 7.37 -4.01
N SER A 132 15.76 8.16 -4.00
CA SER A 132 15.67 9.63 -4.02
C SER A 132 16.85 10.30 -4.71
N PHE A 133 16.54 11.30 -5.53
CA PHE A 133 17.51 12.23 -6.11
C PHE A 133 18.09 13.15 -5.03
N LYS A 134 19.39 13.39 -5.08
CA LYS A 134 20.12 14.22 -4.12
C LYS A 134 20.60 15.49 -4.78
N THR A 135 20.31 16.61 -4.13
CA THR A 135 20.72 17.95 -4.58
C THR A 135 22.09 18.36 -4.05
N ASN A 136 22.62 17.68 -3.02
CA ASN A 136 23.90 18.00 -2.38
C ASN A 136 24.88 16.81 -2.40
N PRO A 137 26.09 16.97 -2.97
CA PRO A 137 27.10 15.91 -3.00
C PRO A 137 27.62 15.44 -1.63
N THR A 138 27.49 16.23 -0.56
CA THR A 138 28.00 15.83 0.78
C THR A 138 27.19 14.74 1.48
N LEU A 139 26.06 14.31 0.92
CA LEU A 139 25.20 13.25 1.48
C LEU A 139 25.64 11.82 1.14
N PHE A 140 26.80 11.64 0.50
CA PHE A 140 27.36 10.33 0.12
C PHE A 140 28.62 9.94 0.92
N ARG A 141 28.79 10.45 2.15
CA ARG A 141 29.85 10.00 3.06
C ARG A 141 29.44 8.76 3.83
#